data_AF-A0A1B1S3A0-F1
#
_entry.id   AF-A0A1B1S3A0-F1
#
_cell.length_a   1.000
_cell.length_b   1.000
_cell.length_c   1.000
_cell.angle_alpha   90.00
_cell.angle_beta   90.00
_cell.angle_gamma   90.00
#
_symmetry.space_group_name_H-M   'P 1'
#
loop_
_entity.id
_entity.type
_entity.pdbx_description
1 polymer ?
#
loop_
_entity_poly.entity_id
_entity_poly.type
_entity_poly.pdbx_seq_one_letter_code
_entity_poly.pdbx_strand_id
1 'polypeptide(L)'
;MRKNQDFIVKSIEKIKTKPFIFGEDLEKKELLYRKDKIILKSIFRDYLKLEKENIWVKDDFYFVSDYINSMIDYITHKDIKRKTPKLKPGNIVLANLSLGYKNEPSFIGPVMILSVYGRNRIFVVPILENYGFIKNAYHYKNNVGGSKRHYLLTEEESATDKKSVFILDSCQMISTSRITFEEKVGNIEVNSRTFKDIKELIFQRTLPTEYRGKTELENEIKELKDKIEKLKSGK
;
A
#
# COMPACT_ATOMS: atom_id res chain seq x y z
N MET A 1 -8.80 19.00 20.89
CA MET A 1 -9.78 19.35 19.85
C MET A 1 -9.50 20.71 19.17
N ARG A 2 -9.30 21.82 19.89
CA ARG A 2 -9.06 23.15 19.26
C ARG A 2 -7.75 23.27 18.44
N LYS A 3 -6.68 22.57 18.81
CA LYS A 3 -5.39 22.59 18.08
C LYS A 3 -5.46 22.05 16.64
N ASN A 4 -6.41 21.17 16.31
CA ASN A 4 -6.61 20.65 14.95
C ASN A 4 -7.39 21.64 14.06
N GLN A 5 -8.32 22.41 14.63
CA GLN A 5 -9.03 23.45 13.88
C GLN A 5 -8.10 24.59 13.47
N ASP A 6 -7.18 24.99 14.36
CA ASP A 6 -6.19 26.04 14.03
C ASP A 6 -5.18 25.58 12.96
N PHE A 7 -4.79 24.31 12.95
CA PHE A 7 -3.96 23.73 11.89
C PHE A 7 -4.70 23.71 10.55
N ILE A 8 -5.98 23.33 10.57
CA ILE A 8 -6.83 23.26 9.37
C ILE A 8 -7.11 24.66 8.81
N VAL A 9 -7.44 25.64 9.66
CA VAL A 9 -7.65 27.03 9.23
C VAL A 9 -6.34 27.63 8.71
N LYS A 10 -5.19 27.39 9.36
CA LYS A 10 -3.88 27.81 8.84
C LYS A 10 -3.49 27.12 7.54
N SER A 11 -3.86 25.86 7.35
CA SER A 11 -3.66 25.14 6.08
C SER A 11 -4.56 25.68 4.97
N ILE A 12 -5.83 25.99 5.28
CA ILE A 12 -6.79 26.62 4.36
C ILE A 12 -6.32 28.03 3.98
N GLU A 13 -5.83 28.83 4.92
CA GLU A 13 -5.25 30.13 4.64
C GLU A 13 -3.94 30.01 3.84
N LYS A 14 -3.09 29.01 4.11
CA LYS A 14 -1.90 28.72 3.29
C LYS A 14 -2.24 28.32 1.85
N ILE A 15 -3.37 27.63 1.66
CA ILE A 15 -3.88 27.22 0.34
C ILE A 15 -4.51 28.41 -0.40
N LYS A 16 -5.14 29.35 0.32
CA LYS A 16 -5.74 30.57 -0.26
C LYS A 16 -4.73 31.69 -0.54
N THR A 17 -3.69 31.83 0.28
CA THR A 17 -2.71 32.94 0.21
C THR A 17 -1.45 32.60 -0.57
N LYS A 18 -1.17 31.31 -0.79
CA LYS A 18 -0.25 30.94 -1.86
C LYS A 18 -1.06 31.06 -3.15
N PRO A 19 -0.74 31.99 -4.08
CA PRO A 19 -1.12 31.76 -5.46
C PRO A 19 -0.64 30.35 -5.77
N PHE A 20 -1.59 29.49 -6.11
CA PHE A 20 -1.40 28.07 -6.35
C PHE A 20 -0.16 27.91 -7.26
N ILE A 21 1.01 27.61 -6.68
CA ILE A 21 2.31 27.58 -7.38
C ILE A 21 2.29 26.52 -8.51
N PHE A 22 1.27 25.66 -8.54
CA PHE A 22 1.05 24.67 -9.58
C PHE A 22 0.66 25.24 -10.95
N GLY A 23 0.07 26.44 -11.05
CA GLY A 23 -0.25 27.05 -12.34
C GLY A 23 1.00 27.52 -13.08
N GLU A 24 1.85 28.30 -12.41
CA GLU A 24 3.05 28.85 -13.04
C GLU A 24 4.19 27.83 -13.18
N ASP A 25 4.40 26.91 -12.23
CA ASP A 25 5.51 25.95 -12.31
C ASP A 25 5.24 24.77 -13.26
N LEU A 26 3.97 24.37 -13.47
CA LEU A 26 3.63 23.34 -14.47
C LEU A 26 3.46 23.92 -15.88
N GLU A 27 3.17 25.22 -16.02
CA GLU A 27 3.25 25.90 -17.31
C GLU A 27 4.70 26.16 -17.74
N LYS A 28 5.61 26.40 -16.79
CA LYS A 28 7.05 26.60 -17.04
C LYS A 28 7.83 25.30 -17.25
N LYS A 29 7.35 24.16 -16.75
CA LYS A 29 7.94 22.85 -17.07
C LYS A 29 7.44 22.37 -18.43
N GLU A 30 8.34 22.26 -19.42
CA GLU A 30 8.12 21.64 -20.75
C GLU A 30 7.70 20.15 -20.71
N LEU A 31 7.12 19.68 -19.61
CA LEU A 31 6.85 18.27 -19.32
C LEU A 31 5.39 17.84 -19.60
N LEU A 32 4.48 18.77 -19.89
CA LEU A 32 3.06 18.47 -20.08
C LEU A 32 2.59 18.71 -21.51
N TYR A 33 2.19 17.64 -22.20
CA TYR A 33 1.60 17.73 -23.54
C TYR A 33 0.24 18.45 -23.49
N ARG A 34 -0.19 19.04 -24.61
CA ARG A 34 -1.47 19.76 -24.73
C ARG A 34 -2.68 18.96 -24.23
N LYS A 35 -2.66 17.63 -24.41
CA LYS A 35 -3.72 16.72 -23.93
C LYS A 35 -3.77 16.64 -22.40
N ASP A 36 -2.63 16.67 -21.72
CA ASP A 36 -2.55 16.60 -20.25
C ASP A 36 -3.07 17.87 -19.60
N LYS A 37 -2.78 19.03 -20.20
CA LYS A 37 -3.34 20.32 -19.78
C LYS A 37 -4.87 20.34 -19.90
N ILE A 38 -5.44 19.69 -20.91
CA ILE A 38 -6.90 19.58 -21.09
C ILE A 38 -7.50 18.68 -20.01
N ILE A 39 -6.89 17.52 -19.73
CA ILE A 39 -7.33 16.59 -18.69
C ILE A 39 -7.32 17.27 -17.31
N LEU A 40 -6.22 17.92 -16.96
CA LEU A 40 -6.10 18.67 -15.70
C LEU A 40 -7.17 19.76 -15.62
N LYS A 41 -7.35 20.58 -16.66
CA LYS A 41 -8.40 21.61 -16.69
C LYS A 41 -9.80 21.05 -16.52
N SER A 42 -10.09 19.87 -17.08
CA SER A 42 -11.40 19.20 -16.89
C SER A 42 -11.60 18.77 -15.44
N ILE A 43 -10.61 18.11 -14.84
CA ILE A 43 -10.67 17.65 -13.44
C ILE A 43 -10.83 18.84 -12.48
N PHE A 44 -10.07 19.91 -12.69
CA PHE A 44 -10.16 21.13 -11.89
C PHE A 44 -11.48 21.88 -12.09
N ARG A 45 -12.05 21.86 -13.29
CA ARG A 45 -13.36 22.47 -13.56
C ARG A 45 -14.47 21.74 -12.81
N ASP A 46 -14.43 20.41 -12.82
CA ASP A 46 -15.40 19.59 -12.10
C ASP A 46 -15.28 19.82 -10.58
N TYR A 47 -14.05 19.96 -10.07
CA TYR A 47 -13.80 20.36 -8.68
C TYR A 47 -14.40 21.73 -8.33
N LEU A 48 -14.09 22.77 -9.11
CA LEU A 48 -14.58 24.14 -8.86
C LEU A 48 -16.10 24.25 -8.97
N LYS A 49 -16.73 23.42 -9.81
CA LYS A 49 -18.18 23.34 -9.93
C LYS A 49 -18.80 22.75 -8.67
N LEU A 50 -18.25 21.65 -8.16
CA LEU A 50 -18.71 21.01 -6.92
C LEU A 50 -18.50 21.92 -5.69
N GLU A 51 -17.39 22.68 -5.65
CA GLU A 51 -17.14 23.72 -4.62
C GLU A 51 -18.23 24.80 -4.62
N LYS A 52 -18.56 25.35 -5.80
CA LYS A 52 -19.59 26.39 -5.95
C LYS A 52 -20.99 25.92 -5.57
N GLU A 53 -21.30 24.65 -5.81
CA GLU A 53 -22.62 24.08 -5.51
C GLU A 53 -22.77 23.72 -4.01
N ASN A 54 -21.72 23.88 -3.20
CA ASN A 54 -21.73 23.70 -1.75
C ASN A 54 -22.23 22.32 -1.28
N ILE A 55 -22.05 21.29 -2.12
CA ILE A 55 -22.55 19.93 -1.93
C ILE A 55 -21.75 19.15 -0.85
N TRP A 56 -20.77 19.76 -0.20
CA TRP A 56 -19.78 19.05 0.60
C TRP A 56 -20.28 18.61 1.98
N VAL A 57 -20.35 17.29 2.18
CA VAL A 57 -20.14 16.68 3.49
C VAL A 57 -18.64 16.66 3.75
N LYS A 58 -18.21 17.01 4.96
CA LYS A 58 -16.78 17.17 5.35
C LYS A 58 -15.87 15.99 4.96
N ASP A 59 -16.44 14.78 4.85
CA ASP A 59 -15.72 13.56 4.53
C ASP A 59 -15.39 13.43 3.03
N ASP A 60 -16.14 14.09 2.14
CA ASP A 60 -15.91 14.06 0.68
C ASP A 60 -14.74 14.98 0.24
N PHE A 61 -14.35 15.95 1.07
CA PHE A 61 -13.27 16.87 0.73
C PHE A 61 -11.91 16.18 0.65
N TYR A 62 -11.60 15.34 1.64
CA TYR A 62 -10.37 14.54 1.66
C TYR A 62 -10.30 13.63 0.44
N PHE A 63 -11.44 12.99 0.15
CA PHE A 63 -11.60 12.11 -0.98
C PHE A 63 -11.25 12.77 -2.32
N VAL A 64 -11.78 13.97 -2.58
CA VAL A 64 -11.56 14.65 -3.85
C VAL A 64 -10.14 15.22 -3.96
N SER A 65 -9.58 15.73 -2.86
CA SER A 65 -8.17 16.13 -2.80
C SER A 65 -7.25 14.97 -3.17
N ASP A 66 -7.51 13.80 -2.61
CA ASP A 66 -6.77 12.56 -2.84
C ASP A 66 -6.86 12.10 -4.31
N TYR A 67 -8.06 12.13 -4.89
CA TYR A 67 -8.26 11.84 -6.31
C TYR A 67 -7.46 12.77 -7.22
N ILE A 68 -7.52 14.09 -6.97
CA ILE A 68 -6.77 15.10 -7.73
C ILE A 68 -5.27 14.85 -7.62
N ASN A 69 -4.76 14.60 -6.40
CA ASN A 69 -3.35 14.30 -6.18
C ASN A 69 -2.91 13.03 -6.94
N SER A 70 -3.74 11.98 -6.96
CA SER A 70 -3.45 10.75 -7.71
C SER A 70 -3.42 10.97 -9.23
N MET A 71 -4.30 11.83 -9.76
CA MET A 71 -4.31 12.14 -11.19
C MET A 71 -3.13 13.01 -11.61
N ILE A 72 -2.75 13.98 -10.76
CA ILE A 72 -1.53 14.76 -10.95
C ILE A 72 -0.31 13.84 -10.94
N ASP A 73 -0.19 12.96 -9.94
CA ASP A 73 0.91 12.01 -9.82
C ASP A 73 1.02 11.07 -11.03
N TYR A 74 -0.11 10.59 -11.56
CA TYR A 74 -0.13 9.82 -12.79
C TYR A 74 0.39 10.63 -13.98
N ILE A 75 -0.12 11.84 -14.20
CA ILE A 75 0.24 12.68 -15.34
C ILE A 75 1.71 13.12 -15.29
N THR A 76 2.24 13.43 -14.11
CA THR A 76 3.64 13.86 -13.95
C THR A 76 4.64 12.74 -14.17
N HIS A 77 4.23 11.49 -13.96
CA HIS A 77 5.15 10.35 -13.97
C HIS A 77 4.89 9.32 -15.08
N LYS A 78 3.83 9.46 -15.89
CA LYS A 78 3.47 8.52 -16.97
C LYS A 78 4.54 8.36 -18.06
N ASP A 79 5.28 9.43 -18.37
CA ASP A 79 6.27 9.46 -19.47
C ASP A 79 7.71 9.35 -18.97
N ILE A 80 7.91 9.34 -17.64
CA ILE A 80 9.22 9.10 -17.07
C ILE A 80 9.51 7.62 -17.24
N LYS A 81 10.50 7.30 -18.10
CA LYS A 81 11.17 6.00 -18.12
C LYS A 81 11.92 5.85 -16.80
N ARG A 82 11.20 5.61 -15.71
CA ARG A 82 11.78 5.31 -14.40
C ARG A 82 12.65 4.08 -14.60
N LYS A 83 13.93 4.17 -14.21
CA LYS A 83 14.73 2.97 -14.04
C LYS A 83 14.05 2.21 -12.93
N THR A 84 13.27 1.18 -13.26
CA THR A 84 12.59 0.40 -12.23
C THR A 84 13.66 -0.04 -11.25
N PRO A 85 13.62 0.39 -9.97
CA PRO A 85 14.59 -0.07 -9.00
C PRO A 85 14.56 -1.61 -9.00
N LYS A 86 15.67 -2.26 -8.66
CA LYS A 86 15.71 -3.73 -8.64
C LYS A 86 14.87 -4.24 -7.46
N LEU A 87 13.56 -4.29 -7.67
CA LEU A 87 12.58 -4.71 -6.69
C LEU A 87 12.77 -6.19 -6.39
N LYS A 88 12.81 -6.52 -5.11
CA LYS A 88 12.87 -7.89 -4.63
C LYS A 88 11.79 -8.13 -3.58
N PRO A 89 11.31 -9.38 -3.45
CA PRO A 89 10.51 -9.77 -2.30
C PRO A 89 11.18 -9.34 -0.98
N GLY A 90 10.37 -8.85 -0.05
CA GLY A 90 10.81 -8.32 1.24
C GLY A 90 11.16 -6.82 1.23
N ASN A 91 11.39 -6.20 0.07
CA ASN A 91 11.61 -4.75 0.03
C ASN A 91 10.34 -3.99 0.44
N ILE A 92 10.52 -2.93 1.22
CA ILE A 92 9.47 -1.97 1.56
C ILE A 92 9.73 -0.69 0.77
N VAL A 93 8.70 -0.22 0.07
CA VAL A 93 8.73 0.96 -0.80
C VAL A 93 7.47 1.80 -0.56
N LEU A 94 7.49 3.07 -0.95
CA LEU A 94 6.28 3.87 -1.02
C LEU A 94 5.57 3.64 -2.35
N ALA A 95 4.28 3.32 -2.28
CA ALA A 95 3.47 3.09 -3.47
C ALA A 95 2.09 3.75 -3.36
N ASN A 96 1.58 4.16 -4.52
CA ASN A 96 0.22 4.62 -4.70
C ASN A 96 -0.71 3.41 -4.92
N LEU A 97 -1.50 3.09 -3.89
CA LEU A 97 -2.41 1.95 -3.86
C LEU A 97 -3.80 2.21 -4.47
N SER A 98 -4.02 3.39 -5.07
CA SER A 98 -5.34 3.83 -5.55
C SER A 98 -5.76 3.14 -6.86
N LEU A 99 -6.95 2.55 -7.00
CA LEU A 99 -7.35 2.02 -8.32
C LEU A 99 -7.79 3.11 -9.32
N GLY A 100 -7.78 4.39 -8.92
CA GLY A 100 -8.15 5.52 -9.78
C GLY A 100 -9.66 5.67 -9.98
N TYR A 101 -10.49 4.98 -9.19
CA TYR A 101 -11.94 5.11 -9.24
C TYR A 101 -12.43 6.34 -8.46
N LYS A 102 -13.50 6.95 -8.95
CA LYS A 102 -14.09 8.22 -8.48
C LYS A 102 -14.52 8.20 -7.00
N ASN A 103 -14.56 7.04 -6.33
CA ASN A 103 -14.96 6.85 -4.92
C ASN A 103 -13.96 6.00 -4.10
N GLU A 104 -12.70 5.82 -4.52
CA GLU A 104 -11.64 5.24 -3.68
C GLU A 104 -10.61 6.29 -3.16
N PRO A 105 -10.47 6.46 -1.82
CA PRO A 105 -9.55 7.44 -1.27
C PRO A 105 -8.12 7.06 -1.65
N SER A 106 -7.33 8.04 -2.08
CA SER A 106 -5.97 7.78 -2.51
C SER A 106 -5.09 7.48 -1.31
N PHE A 107 -4.44 6.32 -1.32
CA PHE A 107 -3.49 5.97 -0.28
C PHE A 107 -2.10 5.80 -0.88
N ILE A 108 -1.25 6.80 -0.66
CA ILE A 108 0.20 6.67 -0.83
C ILE A 108 0.76 6.28 0.52
N GLY A 109 1.38 5.10 0.59
CA GLY A 109 1.95 4.62 1.84
C GLY A 109 2.98 3.53 1.65
N PRO A 110 3.61 3.11 2.75
CA PRO A 110 4.58 2.02 2.74
C PRO A 110 3.90 0.70 2.40
N VAL A 111 4.54 -0.06 1.52
CA VAL A 111 4.09 -1.39 1.11
C VAL A 111 5.28 -2.35 1.07
N MET A 112 5.08 -3.58 1.53
CA MET A 112 6.07 -4.64 1.34
C MET A 112 5.77 -5.41 0.06
N ILE A 113 6.81 -5.67 -0.73
CA ILE A 113 6.73 -6.53 -1.91
C ILE A 113 6.77 -7.99 -1.47
N LEU A 114 5.71 -8.75 -1.73
CA LEU A 114 5.69 -10.19 -1.51
C LEU A 114 6.24 -10.97 -2.69
N SER A 115 5.95 -10.52 -3.91
CA SER A 115 6.34 -11.21 -5.13
C SER A 115 6.44 -10.24 -6.30
N VAL A 116 7.35 -10.56 -7.23
CA VAL A 116 7.59 -9.79 -8.45
C VAL A 116 7.22 -10.68 -9.64
N TYR A 117 6.37 -10.17 -10.52
CA TYR A 117 5.87 -10.88 -11.70
C TYR A 117 6.32 -10.16 -12.97
N GLY A 118 7.30 -10.74 -13.66
CA GLY A 118 7.90 -10.11 -14.84
C GLY A 118 8.59 -8.79 -14.48
N ARG A 119 8.48 -7.78 -15.36
CA ARG A 119 9.18 -6.49 -15.20
C ARG A 119 8.31 -5.36 -14.62
N ASN A 120 6.98 -5.50 -14.67
CA ASN A 120 6.06 -4.39 -14.45
C ASN A 120 4.96 -4.67 -13.43
N ARG A 121 4.89 -5.86 -12.83
CA ARG A 121 3.86 -6.20 -11.84
C ARG A 121 4.47 -6.71 -10.55
N ILE A 122 3.93 -6.27 -9.43
CA ILE A 122 4.33 -6.69 -8.10
C ILE A 122 3.09 -6.96 -7.26
N PHE A 123 3.17 -7.94 -6.37
CA PHE A 123 2.16 -8.20 -5.36
C PHE A 123 2.65 -7.63 -4.03
N VAL A 124 1.84 -6.76 -3.43
CA VAL A 124 2.25 -5.96 -2.28
C VAL A 124 1.28 -6.08 -1.11
N VAL A 125 1.79 -5.85 0.09
CA VAL A 125 1.01 -5.78 1.34
C VAL A 125 1.16 -4.38 1.93
N PRO A 126 0.05 -3.66 2.16
CA PRO A 126 0.08 -2.33 2.77
C PRO A 126 0.54 -2.37 4.22
N ILE A 127 1.23 -1.30 4.63
CA ILE A 127 1.66 -1.06 6.01
C ILE A 127 0.97 0.20 6.54
N LEU A 128 0.42 0.14 7.75
CA LEU A 128 -0.16 1.28 8.45
C LEU A 128 0.53 1.53 9.79
N GLU A 129 0.58 2.79 10.20
CA GLU A 129 1.02 3.25 11.52
C GLU A 129 -0.18 3.71 12.37
N ASN A 130 -1.25 2.92 12.40
CA ASN A 130 -2.48 3.28 13.13
C ASN A 130 -2.64 2.46 14.41
N TYR A 131 -2.70 3.18 15.53
CA TYR A 131 -2.76 2.63 16.88
C TYR A 131 -3.92 1.65 17.11
N GLY A 132 -5.09 1.89 16.51
CA GLY A 132 -6.26 1.01 16.65
C GLY A 132 -6.02 -0.37 16.04
N PHE A 133 -5.34 -0.43 14.89
CA PHE A 133 -5.00 -1.69 14.24
C PHE A 133 -3.84 -2.40 14.97
N ILE A 134 -2.85 -1.64 15.46
CA ILE A 134 -1.69 -2.18 16.19
C ILE A 134 -2.12 -2.95 17.44
N LYS A 135 -3.06 -2.41 18.24
CA LYS A 135 -3.48 -3.04 19.51
C LYS A 135 -4.04 -4.45 19.33
N ASN A 136 -4.77 -4.69 18.25
CA ASN A 136 -5.47 -5.95 18.01
C ASN A 136 -4.78 -6.83 16.96
N ALA A 137 -3.61 -6.42 16.44
CA ALA A 137 -2.91 -7.16 15.40
C ALA A 137 -2.27 -8.44 15.94
N TYR A 138 -2.33 -9.49 15.13
CA TYR A 138 -1.67 -10.76 15.42
C TYR A 138 -0.14 -10.59 15.45
N HIS A 139 0.50 -11.21 16.43
CA HIS A 139 1.95 -11.41 16.47
C HIS A 139 2.25 -12.79 17.07
N TYR A 140 3.06 -13.59 16.39
CA TYR A 140 3.38 -14.97 16.79
C TYR A 140 3.99 -15.10 18.20
N LYS A 141 4.67 -14.06 18.71
CA LYS A 141 5.20 -14.03 20.09
C LYS A 141 4.32 -13.27 21.08
N ASN A 142 3.79 -12.13 20.66
CA ASN A 142 3.31 -11.10 21.59
C ASN A 142 1.78 -11.03 21.65
N ASN A 143 1.10 -11.53 20.61
CA ASN A 143 -0.35 -11.47 20.51
C ASN A 143 -0.89 -12.58 19.59
N VAL A 144 -0.77 -13.83 20.04
CA VAL A 144 -1.17 -15.01 19.26
C VAL A 144 -2.68 -15.06 19.01
N GLY A 145 -3.47 -14.51 19.94
CA GLY A 145 -4.93 -14.37 19.80
C GLY A 145 -5.37 -13.14 19.00
N GLY A 146 -4.43 -12.32 18.52
CA GLY A 146 -4.74 -11.13 17.74
C GLY A 146 -5.43 -11.43 16.42
N SER A 147 -6.02 -10.40 15.84
CA SER A 147 -6.70 -10.46 14.56
C SER A 147 -5.72 -10.86 13.46
N LYS A 148 -5.94 -12.04 12.88
CA LYS A 148 -5.21 -12.53 11.70
C LYS A 148 -5.50 -11.72 10.42
N ARG A 149 -6.22 -10.60 10.51
CA ARG A 149 -6.37 -9.59 9.43
C ARG A 149 -5.17 -8.66 9.36
N HIS A 150 -4.47 -8.53 10.48
CA HIS A 150 -3.46 -7.52 10.72
C HIS A 150 -2.24 -8.18 11.36
N TYR A 151 -1.07 -8.07 10.76
CA TYR A 151 0.16 -8.61 11.35
C TYR A 151 0.98 -7.47 11.95
N LEU A 152 1.24 -7.53 13.25
CA LEU A 152 2.01 -6.52 13.98
C LEU A 152 3.50 -6.61 13.61
N LEU A 153 4.10 -5.49 13.25
CA LEU A 153 5.55 -5.34 13.23
C LEU A 153 6.02 -4.75 14.56
N THR A 154 6.83 -5.52 15.29
CA THR A 154 7.55 -5.01 16.46
C THR A 154 8.63 -4.06 16.01
N GLU A 155 9.10 -3.16 16.87
CA GLU A 155 10.20 -2.22 16.52
C GLU A 155 11.47 -2.93 16.07
N GLU A 156 11.75 -4.12 16.61
CA GLU A 156 12.91 -4.96 16.24
C GLU A 156 12.77 -5.62 14.86
N GLU A 157 11.55 -5.97 14.47
CA GLU A 157 11.23 -6.58 13.17
C GLU A 157 10.89 -5.52 12.12
N SER A 158 10.57 -4.32 12.60
CA SER A 158 10.09 -3.21 11.79
C SER A 158 11.25 -2.64 11.01
N ALA A 159 11.08 -2.66 9.70
CA ALA A 159 11.95 -1.90 8.82
C ALA A 159 11.50 -0.42 8.70
N THR A 160 10.54 0.00 9.52
CA THR A 160 10.08 1.38 9.71
C THR A 160 10.44 1.82 11.14
N ASP A 161 10.85 3.07 11.38
CA ASP A 161 11.30 3.55 12.72
C ASP A 161 10.20 3.58 13.81
N LYS A 162 9.04 2.99 13.54
CA LYS A 162 7.85 2.97 14.37
C LYS A 162 7.16 1.61 14.30
N LYS A 163 6.43 1.28 15.37
CA LYS A 163 5.47 0.17 15.35
C LYS A 163 4.47 0.36 14.22
N SER A 164 4.34 -0.66 13.40
CA SER A 164 3.47 -0.64 12.24
C SER A 164 2.75 -1.98 12.11
N VAL A 165 1.82 -2.05 11.17
CA VAL A 165 0.98 -3.22 10.98
C VAL A 165 0.77 -3.48 9.50
N PHE A 166 0.92 -4.74 9.09
CA PHE A 166 0.54 -5.18 7.76
C PHE A 166 -0.96 -5.42 7.70
N ILE A 167 -1.61 -4.85 6.68
CA ILE A 167 -3.04 -5.06 6.42
C ILE A 167 -3.18 -6.21 5.42
N LEU A 168 -3.34 -7.43 5.94
CA LEU A 168 -3.29 -8.65 5.13
C LEU A 168 -4.48 -8.76 4.17
N ASP A 169 -5.63 -8.20 4.54
CA ASP A 169 -6.85 -8.19 3.71
C ASP A 169 -6.80 -7.18 2.56
N SER A 170 -5.82 -6.29 2.54
CA SER A 170 -5.67 -5.24 1.52
C SER A 170 -4.45 -5.48 0.62
N CYS A 171 -3.96 -6.72 0.57
CA CYS A 171 -2.92 -7.09 -0.38
C CYS A 171 -3.46 -6.99 -1.82
N GLN A 172 -2.64 -6.49 -2.73
CA GLN A 172 -3.05 -6.29 -4.12
C GLN A 172 -1.89 -6.37 -5.10
N MET A 173 -2.22 -6.65 -6.35
CA MET A 173 -1.26 -6.58 -7.45
C MET A 173 -1.25 -5.17 -8.03
N ILE A 174 -0.07 -4.56 -8.10
CA ILE A 174 0.10 -3.22 -8.63
C ILE A 174 1.14 -3.19 -9.75
N SER A 175 1.02 -2.21 -10.64
CA SER A 175 2.08 -1.86 -11.59
C SER A 175 3.28 -1.27 -10.85
N THR A 176 4.51 -1.59 -11.28
CA THR A 176 5.72 -0.96 -10.74
C THR A 176 5.75 0.56 -10.95
N SER A 177 5.00 1.07 -11.93
CA SER A 177 4.83 2.51 -12.16
C SER A 177 4.17 3.24 -10.99
N ARG A 178 3.48 2.52 -10.10
CA ARG A 178 2.80 3.07 -8.92
C ARG A 178 3.73 3.30 -7.73
N ILE A 179 4.98 2.86 -7.82
CA ILE A 179 5.99 3.19 -6.82
C ILE A 179 6.30 4.68 -6.95
N THR A 180 6.07 5.42 -5.87
CA THR A 180 6.20 6.89 -5.86
C THR A 180 7.61 7.33 -5.49
N PHE A 181 8.35 6.49 -4.75
CA PHE A 181 9.72 6.76 -4.34
C PHE A 181 10.60 5.54 -4.64
N GLU A 182 11.70 5.77 -5.36
CA GLU A 182 12.59 4.68 -5.81
C GLU A 182 13.49 4.15 -4.69
N GLU A 183 13.68 4.92 -3.62
CA GLU A 183 14.47 4.46 -2.48
C GLU A 183 13.67 3.50 -1.60
N LYS A 184 14.36 2.42 -1.24
CA LYS A 184 13.89 1.43 -0.29
C LYS A 184 13.79 2.07 1.10
N VAL A 185 12.57 2.20 1.61
CA VAL A 185 12.33 2.67 2.98
C VAL A 185 12.65 1.59 4.03
N GLY A 186 12.69 0.31 3.62
CA GLY A 186 13.05 -0.76 4.53
C GLY A 186 13.07 -2.16 3.90
N ASN A 187 13.35 -3.19 4.71
CA ASN A 187 13.37 -4.58 4.29
C ASN A 187 12.86 -5.53 5.37
N ILE A 188 12.11 -6.54 4.95
CA ILE A 188 11.93 -7.78 5.72
C ILE A 188 12.67 -8.90 4.99
N GLU A 189 13.46 -9.68 5.72
CA GLU A 189 14.16 -10.81 5.13
C GLU A 189 13.18 -11.91 4.70
N VAL A 190 13.29 -12.38 3.46
CA VAL A 190 12.38 -13.39 2.88
C VAL A 190 12.40 -14.71 3.65
N ASN A 191 13.54 -15.04 4.27
CA ASN A 191 13.70 -16.26 5.06
C ASN A 191 13.24 -16.12 6.53
N SER A 192 12.95 -14.88 6.97
CA SER A 192 12.49 -14.60 8.33
C SER A 192 11.16 -15.27 8.64
N ARG A 193 10.89 -15.48 9.92
CA ARG A 193 9.60 -15.97 10.40
C ARG A 193 8.47 -15.01 10.01
N THR A 194 8.68 -13.71 10.20
CA THR A 194 7.73 -12.64 9.88
C THR A 194 7.27 -12.70 8.42
N PHE A 195 8.21 -12.78 7.46
CA PHE A 195 7.86 -12.86 6.03
C PHE A 195 7.04 -14.12 5.71
N LYS A 196 7.44 -15.27 6.27
CA LYS A 196 6.75 -16.55 6.06
C LYS A 196 5.35 -16.53 6.65
N ASP A 197 5.18 -16.03 7.87
CA ASP A 197 3.88 -15.94 8.54
C ASP A 197 2.93 -15.01 7.80
N ILE A 198 3.40 -13.84 7.35
CA ILE A 198 2.58 -12.93 6.53
C ILE A 198 2.09 -13.62 5.26
N LYS A 199 2.99 -14.32 4.55
CA LYS A 199 2.65 -15.02 3.30
C LYS A 199 1.64 -16.15 3.55
N GLU A 200 1.84 -16.92 4.61
CA GLU A 200 0.95 -18.02 4.96
C GLU A 200 -0.44 -17.52 5.37
N LEU A 201 -0.52 -16.47 6.19
CA LEU A 201 -1.77 -15.85 6.59
C LEU A 201 -2.53 -15.27 5.39
N ILE A 202 -1.84 -14.65 4.43
CA ILE A 202 -2.47 -14.16 3.20
C ILE A 202 -2.99 -15.32 2.36
N PHE A 203 -2.20 -16.39 2.19
CA PHE A 203 -2.63 -17.56 1.42
C PHE A 203 -3.85 -18.23 2.04
N GLN A 204 -3.83 -18.46 3.35
CA GLN A 204 -4.93 -19.04 4.12
C GLN A 204 -6.25 -18.27 3.92
N ARG A 205 -6.17 -16.95 3.83
CA ARG A 205 -7.35 -16.07 3.76
C ARG A 205 -7.85 -15.87 2.35
N THR A 206 -6.93 -15.69 1.41
CA THR A 206 -7.28 -15.38 0.01
C THR A 206 -7.76 -16.63 -0.71
N LEU A 207 -7.20 -17.79 -0.36
CA LEU A 207 -7.43 -19.08 -1.03
C LEU A 207 -7.65 -20.19 0.01
N PRO A 208 -8.75 -20.13 0.80
CA PRO A 208 -8.97 -21.03 1.92
C PRO A 208 -9.14 -22.50 1.51
N THR A 209 -9.71 -22.75 0.33
CA THR A 209 -9.92 -24.11 -0.19
C THR A 209 -8.59 -24.74 -0.60
N GLU A 210 -7.77 -24.00 -1.34
CA GLU A 210 -6.43 -24.41 -1.76
C GLU A 210 -5.50 -24.57 -0.55
N TYR A 211 -5.65 -23.71 0.46
CA TYR A 211 -4.93 -23.85 1.71
C TYR A 211 -5.25 -25.15 2.44
N ARG A 212 -6.53 -25.54 2.51
CA ARG A 212 -6.94 -26.82 3.11
C ARG A 212 -6.34 -28.00 2.32
N GLY A 213 -6.46 -27.98 0.99
CA GLY A 213 -5.86 -29.01 0.14
C GLY A 213 -4.33 -29.10 0.31
N LYS A 214 -3.62 -27.96 0.39
CA LYS A 214 -2.19 -27.93 0.73
C LYS A 214 -1.92 -28.62 2.08
N THR A 215 -2.72 -28.30 3.11
CA THR A 215 -2.54 -28.85 4.46
C THR A 215 -2.77 -30.36 4.49
N GLU A 216 -3.79 -30.85 3.77
CA GLU A 216 -4.09 -32.28 3.62
C GLU A 216 -2.91 -33.01 2.96
N LEU A 217 -2.40 -32.49 1.84
CA LEU A 217 -1.23 -33.03 1.16
C LEU A 217 0.04 -33.02 2.04
N GLU A 218 0.27 -31.96 2.82
CA GLU A 218 1.40 -31.89 3.74
C GLU A 218 1.32 -32.95 4.84
N ASN A 219 0.12 -33.23 5.35
CA ASN A 219 -0.11 -34.30 6.33
C ASN A 219 0.12 -35.67 5.70
N GLU A 220 -0.40 -35.93 4.50
CA GLU A 220 -0.16 -37.20 3.77
C GLU A 220 1.33 -37.43 3.51
N ILE A 221 2.05 -36.39 3.05
CA ILE A 221 3.51 -36.46 2.84
C ILE A 221 4.24 -36.79 4.14
N LYS A 222 3.84 -36.19 5.26
CA LYS A 222 4.43 -36.46 6.57
C LYS A 222 4.19 -37.91 6.98
N GLU A 223 2.96 -38.41 6.87
CA GLU A 223 2.63 -39.80 7.19
C GLU A 223 3.41 -40.78 6.31
N LEU A 224 3.56 -40.49 5.02
CA LEU A 224 4.34 -41.31 4.11
C LEU A 224 5.84 -41.31 4.47
N LYS A 225 6.40 -40.15 4.85
CA LYS A 225 7.80 -40.06 5.31
C LYS A 225 8.02 -40.88 6.58
N ASP A 226 7.11 -40.75 7.56
CA ASP A 226 7.18 -41.50 8.81
C ASP A 226 7.08 -43.02 8.56
N LYS A 227 6.21 -43.45 7.62
CA LYS A 227 6.12 -44.85 7.19
C LYS A 227 7.40 -45.33 6.52
N ILE A 228 7.99 -44.54 5.62
CA ILE A 228 9.25 -44.87 4.95
C ILE A 228 10.38 -44.98 5.97
N GLU A 229 10.45 -44.08 6.94
CA GLU A 229 11.49 -44.10 7.98
C GLU A 229 11.33 -45.32 8.90
N LYS A 230 10.10 -45.70 9.24
CA LYS A 230 9.81 -46.97 9.95
C LYS A 230 10.18 -48.20 9.12
N LEU A 231 9.94 -48.20 7.81
CA LEU A 231 10.32 -49.31 6.93
C LEU A 231 11.83 -49.39 6.72
N LYS A 232 12.53 -48.26 6.75
CA LYS A 232 14.00 -48.19 6.66
C LYS A 232 14.70 -48.53 7.97
N SER A 233 14.05 -48.32 9.11
CA SER A 233 14.54 -48.73 10.45
C SER A 233 14.07 -50.12 10.87
N GLY A 234 13.10 -50.70 10.16
CA GLY A 234 12.57 -52.06 10.32
C GLY A 234 13.28 -53.13 9.49
N LYS A 235 14.47 -52.85 8.99
CA LYS A 235 15.50 -53.79 8.56
C LYS A 235 16.84 -53.34 9.14
#